data_AF-A0A8J1JFB3-F1
#
_entry.id   AF-A0A8J1JFB3-F1
#
_cell.length_a   1.000
_cell.length_b   1.000
_cell.length_c   1.000
_cell.angle_alpha   90.00
_cell.angle_beta   90.00
_cell.angle_gamma   90.00
#
_symmetry.space_group_name_H-M   'P 1'
#
loop_
_entity.id
_entity.type
_entity.pdbx_description
1 polymer ?
#
loop_
_entity_poly.entity_id
_entity_poly.type
_entity_poly.pdbx_seq_one_letter_code
_entity_poly.pdbx_strand_id
1 'polypeptide(L)'
;MAGNKLCHKPDLFTVGVVLVITVLCIIGITFIIIGASYLDDCALERHIPIYVLVQGIHFLLLAAAIAIFFTSDHFVLLFLFLCILGTFWFCWLIMGSIWVFQHHINYHGKCQDVLFLFAFWMLIVQYIGLSIAFLASVIYCCFLCIMLWACVAVNG
;
A
#
# COMPACT_ATOMS: atom_id res chain seq x y z
N MET A 1 47.25 -6.99 -4.59
CA MET A 1 46.34 -5.85 -4.77
C MET A 1 44.93 -6.30 -4.38
N ALA A 2 44.68 -6.40 -3.07
CA ALA A 2 43.35 -6.67 -2.54
C ALA A 2 42.67 -5.31 -2.37
N GLY A 3 41.88 -4.90 -3.36
CA GLY A 3 41.08 -3.68 -3.30
C GLY A 3 39.98 -3.87 -2.26
N ASN A 4 40.08 -3.12 -1.18
CA ASN A 4 39.14 -3.07 -0.08
C ASN A 4 37.71 -2.86 -0.62
N LYS A 5 36.87 -3.90 -0.58
CA LYS A 5 35.42 -3.69 -0.63
C LYS A 5 35.05 -2.99 0.68
N LEU A 6 35.07 -1.66 0.68
CA LEU A 6 34.43 -0.90 1.75
C LEU A 6 32.97 -1.39 1.82
N CYS A 7 32.63 -2.09 2.89
CA CYS A 7 31.24 -2.32 3.27
C CYS A 7 30.63 -0.93 3.50
N HIS A 8 29.98 -0.39 2.46
CA HIS A 8 29.11 0.75 2.59
C HIS A 8 28.01 0.34 3.58
N LYS A 9 28.06 0.85 4.81
CA LYS A 9 27.00 0.62 5.78
C LYS A 9 25.74 1.20 5.15
N PRO A 10 24.67 0.39 4.97
CA PRO A 10 23.46 0.92 4.41
C PRO A 10 22.94 2.00 5.36
N ASP A 11 22.69 3.19 4.83
CA ASP A 11 22.03 4.24 5.59
C ASP A 11 20.71 3.71 6.17
N LEU A 12 20.35 4.14 7.39
CA LEU A 12 19.11 3.72 8.05
C LEU A 12 17.88 3.88 7.12
N PHE A 13 17.92 4.92 6.29
CA PHE A 13 16.92 5.18 5.25
C PHE A 13 16.84 4.06 4.20
N THR A 14 17.98 3.64 3.65
CA THR A 14 18.06 2.56 2.65
C THR A 14 17.57 1.23 3.22
N VAL A 15 17.91 0.92 4.47
CA VAL A 15 17.40 -0.27 5.17
C VAL A 15 15.87 -0.21 5.29
N GLY A 16 15.34 0.95 5.67
CA GLY A 16 13.89 1.18 5.77
C GLY A 16 13.17 0.94 4.44
N VAL A 17 13.69 1.49 3.34
CA VAL A 17 13.13 1.32 2.00
C VAL A 17 13.10 -0.16 1.57
N VAL A 18 14.21 -0.87 1.73
CA VAL A 18 14.30 -2.30 1.37
C VAL A 18 13.33 -3.14 2.18
N LEU A 19 13.17 -2.82 3.47
CA LEU A 19 12.21 -3.49 4.35
C LEU A 19 10.77 -3.26 3.87
N VAL A 20 10.40 -2.03 3.52
CA VAL A 20 9.07 -1.71 2.98
C VAL A 20 8.80 -2.48 1.69
N ILE A 21 9.72 -2.47 0.74
CA ILE A 21 9.59 -3.21 -0.53
C ILE A 21 9.39 -4.70 -0.25
N THR A 22 10.19 -5.28 0.64
CA THR A 22 10.10 -6.71 0.99
C THR A 22 8.74 -7.06 1.59
N VAL A 23 8.24 -6.23 2.50
CA VAL A 23 6.92 -6.41 3.12
C VAL A 23 5.81 -6.29 2.08
N LEU A 24 5.87 -5.29 1.19
CA LEU A 24 4.89 -5.14 0.11
C LEU A 24 4.86 -6.34 -0.84
N CYS A 25 6.02 -6.92 -1.15
CA CYS A 25 6.11 -8.13 -1.96
C CYS A 25 5.45 -9.34 -1.27
N ILE A 26 5.74 -9.56 0.01
CA ILE A 26 5.15 -10.68 0.77
C ILE A 26 3.64 -10.54 0.84
N ILE A 27 3.15 -9.33 1.13
CA ILE A 27 1.72 -9.03 1.17
C ILE A 27 1.11 -9.26 -0.22
N GLY A 28 1.68 -8.68 -1.28
CA GLY A 28 1.19 -8.82 -2.65
C GLY A 28 1.07 -10.29 -3.10
N ILE A 29 2.09 -11.11 -2.80
CA ILE A 29 2.08 -12.55 -3.11
C ILE A 29 0.97 -13.26 -2.33
N THR A 30 0.80 -12.94 -1.04
CA THR A 30 -0.25 -13.53 -0.20
C THR A 30 -1.65 -13.23 -0.74
N PHE A 31 -1.89 -11.98 -1.14
CA PHE A 31 -3.15 -11.58 -1.80
C PHE A 31 -3.41 -12.35 -3.08
N ILE A 32 -2.39 -12.52 -3.94
CA ILE A 32 -2.54 -13.26 -5.19
C ILE A 32 -2.86 -14.73 -4.90
N ILE A 33 -2.16 -15.37 -3.97
CA ILE A 33 -2.39 -16.78 -3.61
C ILE A 33 -3.81 -16.97 -3.09
N ILE A 34 -4.26 -16.16 -2.14
CA ILE A 34 -5.60 -16.29 -1.56
C ILE A 34 -6.67 -15.98 -2.61
N GLY A 35 -6.53 -14.89 -3.38
CA GLY A 35 -7.48 -14.51 -4.41
C GLY A 35 -7.59 -15.53 -5.55
N ALA A 36 -6.47 -16.13 -5.97
CA ALA A 36 -6.46 -17.15 -7.02
C ALA A 36 -6.94 -18.52 -6.52
N SER A 37 -6.64 -18.89 -5.28
CA SER A 37 -7.01 -20.20 -4.74
C SER A 37 -8.52 -20.34 -4.54
N TYR A 38 -9.21 -19.22 -4.25
CA TYR A 38 -10.64 -19.20 -3.96
C TYR A 38 -11.45 -18.46 -5.04
N LEU A 39 -10.95 -18.42 -6.28
CA LEU A 39 -11.56 -17.65 -7.38
C LEU A 39 -12.99 -18.11 -7.71
N ASP A 40 -13.23 -19.42 -7.63
CA ASP A 40 -14.52 -20.03 -7.97
C ASP A 40 -15.29 -20.55 -6.74
N ASP A 41 -14.70 -20.45 -5.54
CA ASP A 41 -15.25 -21.00 -4.29
C ASP A 41 -16.23 -20.05 -3.57
N CYS A 42 -16.54 -18.89 -4.16
CA CYS A 42 -17.43 -17.90 -3.58
C CYS A 42 -18.68 -17.72 -4.46
N ALA A 43 -19.75 -18.46 -4.11
CA ALA A 43 -21.04 -18.36 -4.80
C ALA A 43 -21.80 -17.06 -4.47
N LEU A 44 -21.41 -16.39 -3.39
CA LEU A 44 -22.06 -15.17 -2.91
C LEU A 44 -21.76 -13.95 -3.79
N GLU A 45 -20.49 -13.75 -4.14
CA GLU A 45 -20.03 -12.58 -4.88
C GLU A 45 -18.68 -12.87 -5.55
N ARG A 46 -18.68 -12.99 -6.88
CA ARG A 46 -17.46 -13.32 -7.64
C ARG A 46 -16.45 -12.18 -7.60
N HIS A 47 -16.88 -10.97 -7.27
CA HIS A 47 -16.01 -9.80 -7.19
C HIS A 47 -15.09 -9.78 -5.96
N ILE A 48 -15.37 -10.55 -4.90
CA ILE A 48 -14.52 -10.62 -3.70
C ILE A 48 -13.14 -11.23 -3.99
N PRO A 49 -13.02 -12.43 -4.58
CA PRO A 49 -11.70 -12.98 -4.90
C PRO A 49 -10.95 -12.14 -5.95
N ILE A 50 -11.67 -11.54 -6.91
CA ILE A 50 -11.09 -10.61 -7.90
C ILE A 50 -10.53 -9.37 -7.20
N TYR A 51 -11.27 -8.80 -6.24
CA TYR A 51 -10.81 -7.70 -5.40
C TYR A 51 -9.47 -7.99 -4.74
N VAL A 52 -9.37 -9.13 -4.06
CA VAL A 52 -8.16 -9.57 -3.37
C VAL A 52 -7.02 -9.78 -4.39
N LEU A 53 -7.28 -10.45 -5.51
CA LEU A 53 -6.25 -10.73 -6.52
C LEU A 53 -5.65 -9.45 -7.11
N VAL A 54 -6.49 -8.52 -7.56
CA VAL A 54 -6.03 -7.27 -8.18
C VAL A 54 -5.34 -6.37 -7.16
N GLN A 55 -5.79 -6.36 -5.91
CA GLN A 55 -5.13 -5.65 -4.82
C GLN A 55 -3.69 -6.18 -4.61
N GLY A 56 -3.48 -7.49 -4.74
CA GLY A 56 -2.14 -8.10 -4.70
C GLY A 56 -1.22 -7.63 -5.82
N ILE A 57 -1.73 -7.58 -7.05
CA ILE A 57 -0.99 -7.05 -8.21
C ILE A 57 -0.61 -5.59 -7.98
N HIS A 58 -1.54 -4.79 -7.46
CA HIS A 58 -1.28 -3.40 -7.13
C HIS A 58 -0.14 -3.24 -6.12
N PHE A 59 -0.08 -4.06 -5.06
CA PHE A 59 1.04 -4.03 -4.11
C PHE A 59 2.39 -4.37 -4.75
N LEU A 60 2.44 -5.33 -5.68
CA LEU A 60 3.67 -5.65 -6.42
C LEU A 60 4.10 -4.51 -7.36
N LEU A 61 3.15 -3.89 -8.06
CA LEU A 61 3.42 -2.73 -8.91
C LEU A 61 3.93 -1.54 -8.09
N LEU A 62 3.37 -1.31 -6.91
CA LEU A 62 3.84 -0.27 -6.00
C LEU A 62 5.26 -0.57 -5.50
N ALA A 63 5.55 -1.81 -5.10
CA ALA A 63 6.89 -2.21 -4.68
C ALA A 63 7.94 -2.00 -5.78
N ALA A 64 7.59 -2.36 -7.03
CA ALA A 64 8.43 -2.12 -8.20
C ALA A 64 8.62 -0.62 -8.48
N ALA A 65 7.55 0.18 -8.40
CA ALA A 65 7.64 1.63 -8.60
C ALA A 65 8.57 2.29 -7.56
N ILE A 66 8.49 1.88 -6.29
CA ILE A 66 9.36 2.36 -5.22
C ILE A 66 10.83 1.95 -5.52
N ALA A 67 11.08 0.70 -5.93
CA ALA A 67 12.44 0.27 -6.29
C ALA A 67 13.03 1.07 -7.46
N ILE A 68 12.21 1.35 -8.49
CA ILE A 68 12.62 2.14 -9.65
C ILE A 68 12.86 3.61 -9.23
N PHE A 69 12.12 4.13 -8.25
CA PHE A 69 12.26 5.51 -7.77
C PHE A 69 13.63 5.82 -7.24
N PHE A 70 14.25 4.87 -6.54
CA PHE A 70 15.59 5.06 -5.99
C PHE A 70 16.72 4.80 -6.98
N THR A 71 16.42 4.30 -8.18
CA THR A 71 17.43 3.93 -9.19
C THR A 71 17.33 4.75 -10.48
N SER A 72 16.19 5.39 -10.74
CA SER A 72 15.90 6.06 -12.01
C SER A 72 16.01 7.59 -11.90
N ASP A 73 16.62 8.20 -12.92
CA ASP A 73 16.66 9.66 -13.08
C ASP A 73 15.34 10.24 -13.64
N HIS A 74 14.41 9.39 -14.10
CA HIS A 74 13.14 9.80 -14.71
C HIS A 74 12.04 10.09 -13.66
N PHE A 75 12.31 11.04 -12.77
CA PHE A 75 11.44 11.37 -11.64
C PHE A 75 9.99 11.73 -12.05
N VAL A 76 9.81 12.49 -13.12
CA VAL A 76 8.47 12.97 -13.56
C VAL A 76 7.58 11.83 -14.02
N LEU A 77 8.08 10.93 -14.87
CA LEU A 77 7.31 9.79 -15.38
C LEU A 77 6.89 8.86 -14.24
N LEU A 78 7.81 8.63 -13.31
CA LEU A 78 7.55 7.76 -12.17
C LEU A 78 6.58 8.39 -11.17
N PHE A 79 6.67 9.70 -10.95
CA PHE A 79 5.69 10.43 -10.15
C PHE A 79 4.28 10.30 -10.74
N LEU A 80 4.13 10.47 -12.07
CA LEU A 80 2.85 10.25 -12.75
C LEU A 80 2.35 8.82 -12.57
N PHE A 81 3.24 7.82 -12.67
CA PHE A 81 2.89 6.42 -12.44
C PHE A 81 2.42 6.16 -11.00
N LEU A 82 3.09 6.74 -10.01
CA LEU A 82 2.69 6.67 -8.61
C LEU A 82 1.34 7.36 -8.36
N CYS A 83 1.06 8.48 -9.01
CA CYS A 83 -0.25 9.12 -8.95
C CYS A 83 -1.35 8.19 -9.50
N ILE A 84 -1.11 7.55 -10.66
CA ILE A 84 -2.06 6.59 -11.25
C ILE A 84 -2.29 5.41 -10.30
N LEU A 85 -1.22 4.83 -9.74
CA LEU A 85 -1.33 3.76 -8.75
C LEU A 85 -2.12 4.21 -7.51
N GLY A 86 -1.87 5.42 -7.00
CA GLY A 86 -2.59 5.96 -5.84
C GLY A 86 -4.08 6.18 -6.11
N THR A 87 -4.44 6.73 -7.28
CA THR A 87 -5.84 6.88 -7.69
C THR A 87 -6.52 5.52 -7.83
N PHE A 88 -5.84 4.57 -8.49
CA PHE A 88 -6.35 3.21 -8.61
C PHE A 88 -6.61 2.57 -7.24
N TRP A 89 -5.65 2.67 -6.32
CA TRP A 89 -5.78 2.14 -4.96
C TRP A 89 -7.01 2.71 -4.24
N PHE A 90 -7.21 4.02 -4.33
CA PHE A 90 -8.35 4.68 -3.69
C PHE A 90 -9.69 4.23 -4.29
N CYS A 91 -9.80 4.17 -5.62
CA CYS A 91 -11.00 3.66 -6.29
C CYS A 91 -11.27 2.19 -5.94
N TRP A 92 -10.22 1.37 -5.90
CA TRP A 92 -10.32 -0.05 -5.57
C TRP A 92 -10.71 -0.28 -4.12
N LEU A 93 -10.22 0.55 -3.19
CA LEU A 93 -10.63 0.53 -1.78
C LEU A 93 -12.14 0.75 -1.62
N ILE A 94 -12.70 1.73 -2.33
CA ILE A 94 -14.15 2.00 -2.31
C ILE A 94 -14.94 0.78 -2.81
N MET A 95 -14.47 0.19 -3.91
CA MET A 95 -15.13 -0.98 -4.49
C MET A 95 -15.06 -2.20 -3.59
N GLY A 96 -13.89 -2.48 -3.01
CA GLY A 96 -13.70 -3.52 -2.01
C GLY A 96 -14.64 -3.35 -0.82
N SER A 97 -14.79 -2.12 -0.31
CA SER A 97 -15.69 -1.84 0.79
C SER A 97 -17.16 -2.13 0.46
N ILE A 98 -17.62 -1.80 -0.75
CA ILE A 98 -18.99 -2.14 -1.17
C ILE A 98 -19.16 -3.67 -1.20
N TRP A 99 -18.27 -4.39 -1.87
CA TRP A 99 -18.40 -5.84 -2.03
C TRP A 99 -18.31 -6.60 -0.70
N VAL A 100 -17.37 -6.22 0.16
CA VAL A 100 -17.13 -6.90 1.44
C VAL A 100 -18.18 -6.53 2.49
N PHE A 101 -18.46 -5.24 2.69
CA PHE A 101 -19.40 -4.83 3.74
C PHE A 101 -20.86 -5.12 3.38
N GLN A 102 -21.25 -5.17 2.11
CA GLN A 102 -22.61 -5.58 1.75
C GLN A 102 -22.90 -7.04 2.16
N HIS A 103 -21.88 -7.89 2.21
CA HIS A 103 -22.02 -9.34 2.36
C HIS A 103 -21.59 -9.90 3.73
N HIS A 104 -21.20 -9.03 4.68
CA HIS A 104 -20.67 -9.42 5.99
C HIS A 104 -21.61 -10.25 6.88
N ILE A 105 -22.93 -10.24 6.62
CA ILE A 105 -23.93 -10.98 7.41
C ILE A 105 -24.15 -12.39 6.85
N ASN A 106 -23.98 -12.57 5.54
CA ASN A 106 -24.46 -13.75 4.81
C ASN A 106 -23.32 -14.56 4.15
N TYR A 107 -22.08 -14.41 4.62
CA TYR A 107 -20.91 -15.07 4.01
C TYR A 107 -20.74 -16.54 4.41
N HIS A 108 -21.16 -16.92 5.63
CA HIS A 108 -20.99 -18.28 6.13
C HIS A 108 -21.69 -19.32 5.25
N GLY A 109 -20.92 -20.34 4.85
CA GLY A 109 -21.40 -21.46 4.02
C GLY A 109 -21.65 -21.12 2.55
N LYS A 110 -21.49 -19.86 2.13
CA LYS A 110 -21.63 -19.41 0.73
C LYS A 110 -20.30 -18.97 0.11
N CYS A 111 -19.29 -18.73 0.94
CA CYS A 111 -17.95 -18.35 0.56
C CYS A 111 -16.97 -18.94 1.58
N GLN A 112 -15.72 -19.19 1.17
CA GLN A 112 -14.69 -19.64 2.10
C GLN A 112 -14.40 -18.57 3.15
N ASP A 113 -14.49 -18.94 4.43
CA ASP A 113 -14.30 -18.00 5.55
C ASP A 113 -12.93 -17.32 5.51
N VAL A 114 -11.88 -18.05 5.11
CA VAL A 114 -10.51 -17.52 5.00
C VAL A 114 -10.43 -16.37 3.99
N LEU A 115 -11.02 -16.52 2.80
CA LEU A 115 -11.01 -15.47 1.78
C LEU A 115 -11.74 -14.21 2.27
N PHE A 116 -12.93 -14.40 2.85
CA PHE A 116 -13.76 -13.29 3.30
C PHE A 116 -13.12 -12.54 4.48
N LEU A 117 -12.67 -13.26 5.52
CA LEU A 117 -11.99 -12.65 6.67
C LEU A 117 -10.72 -11.94 6.21
N PHE A 118 -9.95 -12.54 5.31
CA PHE A 118 -8.75 -11.91 4.78
C PHE A 118 -9.08 -10.58 4.09
N ALA A 119 -10.05 -10.57 3.17
CA ALA A 119 -10.48 -9.34 2.48
C ALA A 119 -10.97 -8.27 3.47
N PHE A 120 -11.76 -8.67 4.48
CA PHE A 120 -12.31 -7.79 5.50
C PHE A 120 -11.22 -7.16 6.38
N TRP A 121 -10.32 -7.96 6.95
CA TRP A 121 -9.25 -7.45 7.79
C TRP A 121 -8.26 -6.58 7.01
N MET A 122 -7.96 -6.95 5.77
CA MET A 122 -7.09 -6.14 4.92
C MET A 122 -7.72 -4.80 4.53
N LEU A 123 -9.05 -4.70 4.38
CA LEU A 123 -9.73 -3.41 4.23
C LEU A 123 -9.56 -2.55 5.47
N ILE A 124 -9.75 -3.12 6.67
CA ILE A 124 -9.58 -2.41 7.93
C ILE A 124 -8.15 -1.86 8.07
N VAL A 125 -7.14 -2.69 7.78
CA VAL A 125 -5.72 -2.27 7.81
C VAL A 125 -5.47 -1.09 6.86
N GLN A 126 -6.06 -1.12 5.66
CA GLN A 126 -5.94 -0.02 4.69
C GLN A 126 -6.59 1.27 5.19
N TYR A 127 -7.77 1.19 5.82
CA TYR A 127 -8.43 2.34 6.44
C TYR A 127 -7.63 2.94 7.60
N ILE A 128 -7.05 2.08 8.45
CA ILE A 128 -6.17 2.52 9.54
C ILE A 128 -4.95 3.23 8.96
N GLY A 129 -4.32 2.64 7.93
CA GLY A 129 -3.18 3.26 7.24
C GLY A 129 -3.51 4.63 6.65
N LEU A 130 -4.66 4.77 5.97
CA LEU A 130 -5.12 6.04 5.41
C LEU A 130 -5.36 7.09 6.51
N SER A 131 -5.94 6.67 7.64
CA SER A 131 -6.20 7.55 8.78
C SER A 131 -4.89 8.07 9.40
N ILE A 132 -3.89 7.19 9.57
CA ILE A 132 -2.56 7.55 10.07
C ILE A 132 -1.87 8.52 9.10
N ALA A 133 -1.92 8.24 7.79
CA ALA A 133 -1.31 9.10 6.78
C ALA A 133 -1.93 10.52 6.77
N PHE A 134 -3.25 10.62 6.91
CA PHE A 134 -3.95 11.89 7.00
C PHE A 134 -3.51 12.68 8.26
N LEU A 135 -3.48 12.03 9.42
CA LEU A 135 -3.03 12.65 10.68
C LEU A 135 -1.57 13.13 10.58
N ALA A 136 -0.68 12.29 10.03
CA ALA A 136 0.73 12.65 9.83
C ALA A 136 0.89 13.86 8.90
N SER A 137 0.10 13.92 7.81
CA SER A 137 0.10 15.06 6.88
C SER A 137 -0.34 16.36 7.55
N VAL A 138 -1.39 16.32 8.36
CA VAL A 138 -1.88 17.49 9.11
C VAL A 138 -0.83 17.97 10.10
N ILE A 139 -0.24 17.05 10.87
CA ILE A 139 0.81 17.35 11.85
C ILE A 139 2.02 17.99 11.15
N TYR A 140 2.49 17.41 10.04
CA TYR A 140 3.61 17.94 9.27
C TYR A 140 3.34 19.35 8.72
N CYS A 141 2.14 19.59 8.17
CA CYS A 141 1.73 20.91 7.70
C CYS A 141 1.71 21.94 8.84
N CYS A 142 1.17 21.59 10.01
CA CYS A 142 1.18 22.46 11.18
C CYS A 142 2.61 22.82 11.65
N PHE A 143 3.52 21.84 11.70
CA PHE A 143 4.91 22.10 12.05
C PHE A 143 5.60 23.04 11.05
N LEU A 144 5.39 22.85 9.74
CA LEU A 144 5.92 23.74 8.71
C LEU A 144 5.39 25.17 8.85
N CYS A 145 4.08 25.33 9.09
CA CYS A 145 3.46 26.63 9.30
C CYS A 145 4.04 27.36 10.53
N ILE A 146 4.24 26.64 11.65
CA ILE A 146 4.85 27.20 12.87
C ILE A 146 6.31 27.62 12.61
N MET A 147 7.08 26.77 11.92
CA MET A 147 8.48 27.08 11.57
C MET A 147 8.57 28.31 10.66
N LEU A 148 7.73 28.39 9.62
CA LEU A 148 7.67 29.55 8.73
C LEU A 148 7.32 30.83 9.50
N TRP A 149 6.35 30.77 10.41
CA TRP A 149 5.94 31.92 11.22
C TRP A 149 7.06 32.38 12.17
N ALA A 150 7.75 31.43 12.82
CA ALA A 150 8.90 31.72 13.66
C ALA A 150 10.07 32.34 12.87
N CYS A 151 10.34 31.84 11.65
CA CYS A 151 11.37 32.41 10.77
C CYS A 151 11.04 33.85 10.35
N VAL A 152 9.76 34.17 10.08
CA VAL A 152 9.34 35.54 9.76
C VAL A 152 9.45 36.45 10.98
N ALA A 153 9.04 35.99 12.17
CA ALA A 153 9.08 36.77 13.40
C ALA A 153 10.50 37.09 13.91
N VAL A 154 11.52 36.30 13.54
CA VAL A 154 12.92 36.57 13.89
C VAL A 154 13.60 37.52 12.89
N ASN A 155 13.14 37.55 11.64
CA ASN A 155 13.76 38.33 10.56
C ASN A 155 13.06 39.68 10.26
N GLY A 156 11.93 39.97 10.90
CA GLY A 156 11.19 41.23 10.79
C GLY A 156 11.27 42.03 12.08
#